data_AF-A0A849ZDB0-F1
#
_entry.id   AF-A0A849ZDB0-F1
#
_cell.length_a   1.000
_cell.length_b   1.000
_cell.length_c   1.000
_cell.angle_alpha   90.00
_cell.angle_beta   90.00
_cell.angle_gamma   90.00
#
_symmetry.space_group_name_H-M   'P 1'
#
loop_
_entity.id
_entity.type
_entity.pdbx_description
1 polymer ?
#
loop_
_entity_poly.entity_id
_entity_poly.type
_entity_poly.pdbx_seq_one_letter_code
_entity_poly.pdbx_strand_id
1 'polypeptide(L)'
;MQTANLAGPIGPLQDPATGQQVQATVQGSFSFQVQGDPNQYVQHLQNALLQATTRVVQQKLSQNQVALPTLAQSLPYYVQEIIQASGAAQMGAQIGQLQLAVQVAQPQMAQPYQGQLPPDPYTQAQNRMQQIAQERLDPSNYEVKAQINIGGFKLKASTDKGFDSAGLADQVKDKAKTEIIWWGIGCFVLFIVVVGLAGLGWYVYAKFKEGEKKGNWDSTSAEPGKAEDAEEKKWDGKTPFTCGAGDNVKIKGVKAELKSGTAITAGANCQLLLEDVDITAPIGISALGSAVVTVKGGSVNGKDAAAKALGGAKITFSGTKVTGKKDALGGAKIEGP
;
A
#
# COMPACT_ATOMS: atom_id res chain seq x y z
N MET A 1 -22.96 -26.92 -10.22
CA MET A 1 -21.95 -25.97 -10.72
C MET A 1 -22.56 -24.59 -10.62
N GLN A 2 -21.90 -23.65 -9.94
CA GLN A 2 -22.40 -22.28 -9.74
C GLN A 2 -21.69 -21.32 -10.68
N THR A 3 -22.33 -20.23 -11.07
CA THR A 3 -21.74 -19.18 -11.91
C THR A 3 -21.67 -17.87 -11.14
N ALA A 4 -20.57 -17.15 -11.31
CA ALA A 4 -20.35 -15.83 -10.71
C ALA A 4 -19.72 -14.88 -11.74
N ASN A 5 -19.95 -13.58 -11.54
CA ASN A 5 -19.36 -12.53 -12.36
C ASN A 5 -18.01 -12.11 -11.78
N LEU A 6 -17.06 -11.84 -12.66
CA LEU A 6 -15.76 -11.26 -12.32
C LEU A 6 -15.71 -9.87 -12.94
N ALA A 7 -15.61 -8.83 -12.12
CA ALA A 7 -15.34 -7.48 -12.59
C ALA A 7 -14.39 -6.78 -11.61
N GLY A 8 -13.38 -6.10 -12.13
CA GLY A 8 -12.46 -5.33 -11.31
C GLY A 8 -11.25 -4.78 -12.07
N PRO A 9 -10.57 -3.78 -11.51
CA PRO A 9 -9.32 -3.29 -12.07
C PRO A 9 -8.21 -4.33 -11.90
N ILE A 10 -7.34 -4.47 -12.91
CA ILE A 10 -6.13 -5.30 -12.85
C ILE A 10 -4.84 -4.47 -12.75
N GLY A 11 -4.99 -3.24 -12.24
CA GLY A 11 -3.89 -2.31 -11.96
C GLY A 11 -3.37 -1.57 -13.20
N PRO A 12 -2.40 -0.65 -13.00
CA PRO A 12 -1.67 -0.04 -14.10
C PRO A 12 -0.81 -1.12 -14.75
N LEU A 13 -1.07 -1.41 -16.02
CA LEU A 13 -0.22 -2.24 -16.85
C LEU A 13 0.85 -1.34 -17.46
N GLN A 14 2.12 -1.65 -17.21
CA GLN A 14 3.22 -0.94 -17.83
C GLN A 14 3.48 -1.54 -19.21
N ASP A 15 3.39 -0.71 -20.24
CA ASP A 15 3.79 -1.07 -21.59
C ASP A 15 5.34 -1.17 -21.62
N PRO A 16 5.93 -2.35 -21.88
CA PRO A 16 7.38 -2.49 -21.96
C PRO A 16 7.98 -1.71 -23.14
N ALA A 17 7.21 -1.44 -24.20
CA ALA A 17 7.69 -0.74 -25.39
C ALA A 17 7.72 0.79 -25.19
N THR A 18 6.68 1.35 -24.55
CA THR A 18 6.54 2.81 -24.40
C THR A 18 6.83 3.32 -22.98
N GLY A 19 6.91 2.42 -22.00
CA GLY A 19 7.04 2.76 -20.58
C GLY A 19 5.77 3.37 -19.97
N GLN A 20 4.70 3.56 -20.75
CA GLN A 20 3.46 4.16 -20.26
C GLN A 20 2.68 3.18 -19.37
N GLN A 21 2.06 3.72 -18.33
CA GLN A 21 1.12 2.98 -17.51
C GLN A 21 -0.30 3.16 -18.06
N VAL A 22 -0.98 2.05 -18.31
CA VAL A 22 -2.36 2.06 -18.82
C VAL A 22 -3.26 1.35 -17.81
N GLN A 23 -4.38 1.96 -17.47
CA GLN A 23 -5.38 1.30 -16.63
C GLN A 23 -6.16 0.27 -17.45
N ALA A 24 -6.25 -0.95 -16.93
CA ALA A 24 -7.05 -2.01 -17.51
C ALA A 24 -8.07 -2.55 -16.49
N THR A 25 -9.27 -2.80 -16.98
CA THR A 25 -10.35 -3.42 -16.22
C THR A 25 -10.66 -4.77 -16.83
N VAL A 26 -10.82 -5.79 -16.00
CA VAL A 26 -11.27 -7.11 -16.43
C VAL A 26 -12.74 -7.26 -16.11
N GLN A 27 -13.49 -7.83 -17.06
CA GLN A 27 -14.89 -8.21 -16.91
C GLN A 27 -15.08 -9.62 -17.46
N GLY A 28 -15.94 -10.42 -16.83
CA GLY A 28 -16.11 -11.81 -17.21
C GLY A 28 -17.04 -12.58 -16.30
N SER A 29 -17.08 -13.89 -16.52
CA SER A 29 -17.82 -14.82 -15.67
C SER A 29 -17.02 -16.10 -15.49
N PHE A 30 -17.23 -16.77 -14.37
CA PHE A 30 -16.62 -18.05 -14.09
C PHE A 30 -17.62 -19.03 -13.48
N SER A 31 -17.46 -20.31 -13.80
CA SER A 31 -18.19 -21.40 -13.17
C SER A 31 -17.30 -22.15 -12.19
N PHE A 32 -17.85 -22.55 -11.05
CA PHE A 32 -17.09 -23.25 -10.01
C PHE A 32 -17.91 -24.31 -9.28
N GLN A 33 -17.20 -25.23 -8.62
CA GLN A 33 -17.75 -26.24 -7.74
C GLN A 33 -16.94 -26.27 -6.43
N VAL A 34 -17.62 -26.25 -5.29
CA VAL A 34 -17.04 -26.27 -3.94
C VAL A 34 -17.79 -27.27 -3.06
N GLN A 35 -17.13 -27.77 -2.02
CA GLN A 35 -17.78 -28.52 -0.94
C GLN A 35 -18.19 -27.52 0.17
N GLY A 36 -19.45 -27.07 0.16
CA GLY A 36 -19.99 -26.12 1.15
C GLY A 36 -20.99 -25.13 0.55
N ASP A 37 -21.33 -24.09 1.31
CA ASP A 37 -22.18 -22.98 0.82
C ASP A 37 -21.41 -22.16 -0.22
N PRO A 38 -21.84 -22.16 -1.51
CA PRO A 38 -21.13 -21.45 -2.56
C PRO A 38 -20.99 -19.95 -2.32
N ASN A 39 -21.95 -19.33 -1.63
CA ASN A 39 -21.98 -17.88 -1.44
C ASN A 39 -20.81 -17.38 -0.60
N GLN A 40 -20.30 -18.21 0.33
CA GLN A 40 -19.12 -17.86 1.13
C GLN A 40 -17.84 -17.82 0.30
N TYR A 41 -17.77 -18.55 -0.82
CA TYR A 41 -16.57 -18.65 -1.64
C TYR A 41 -16.53 -17.62 -2.79
N VAL A 42 -17.67 -17.09 -3.22
CA VAL A 42 -17.75 -16.20 -4.41
C VAL A 42 -16.79 -15.02 -4.29
N GLN A 43 -16.81 -14.28 -3.18
CA GLN A 43 -15.95 -13.11 -2.99
C GLN A 43 -14.46 -13.48 -2.95
N HIS A 44 -14.10 -14.56 -2.23
CA HIS A 44 -12.71 -15.00 -2.13
C HIS A 44 -12.18 -15.48 -3.50
N LEU A 45 -12.98 -16.24 -4.25
CA LEU A 45 -12.64 -16.69 -5.59
C LEU A 45 -12.54 -15.52 -6.57
N GLN A 46 -13.45 -14.54 -6.50
CA GLN A 46 -13.41 -13.34 -7.33
C GLN A 46 -12.11 -12.55 -7.12
N ASN A 47 -11.74 -12.31 -5.86
CA ASN A 47 -10.51 -11.59 -5.51
C ASN A 47 -9.25 -12.38 -5.93
N ALA A 48 -9.24 -13.69 -5.69
CA ALA A 48 -8.13 -14.56 -6.06
C ALA A 48 -7.92 -14.61 -7.59
N LEU A 49 -9.01 -14.73 -8.36
CA LEU A 49 -8.96 -14.72 -9.83
C LEU A 49 -8.52 -13.37 -10.39
N LEU A 50 -8.97 -12.24 -9.83
CA LEU A 50 -8.53 -10.90 -10.24
C LEU A 50 -7.03 -10.70 -9.98
N GLN A 51 -6.54 -11.10 -8.80
CA GLN A 51 -5.12 -11.02 -8.48
C GLN A 51 -4.27 -11.94 -9.37
N ALA A 52 -4.73 -13.16 -9.63
CA ALA A 52 -4.04 -14.09 -10.53
C ALA A 52 -4.01 -13.56 -11.97
N THR A 53 -5.12 -13.02 -12.46
CA THR A 53 -5.20 -12.40 -13.79
C THR A 53 -4.18 -11.27 -13.90
N THR A 54 -4.11 -10.40 -12.89
CA THR A 54 -3.12 -9.31 -12.83
C THR A 54 -1.69 -9.82 -12.93
N ARG A 55 -1.31 -10.82 -12.12
CA ARG A 55 0.05 -11.37 -12.11
C ARG A 55 0.42 -12.02 -13.44
N VAL A 56 -0.47 -12.84 -14.00
CA VAL A 56 -0.23 -13.54 -15.27
C VAL A 56 -0.11 -12.51 -16.40
N VAL A 57 -1.03 -11.55 -16.50
CA VAL A 57 -0.98 -10.51 -17.54
C VAL A 57 0.30 -9.68 -17.43
N GLN A 58 0.67 -9.24 -16.24
CA GLN A 58 1.92 -8.48 -16.03
C GLN A 58 3.15 -9.32 -16.40
N GLN A 59 3.18 -10.59 -16.02
CA GLN A 59 4.27 -11.50 -16.37
C GLN A 59 4.39 -11.65 -17.90
N LYS A 60 3.28 -11.89 -18.61
CA LYS A 60 3.28 -12.06 -20.06
C LYS A 60 3.66 -10.77 -20.81
N LEU A 61 3.21 -9.62 -20.32
CA LEU A 61 3.62 -8.31 -20.82
C LEU A 61 5.14 -8.10 -20.63
N SER A 62 5.67 -8.36 -19.43
CA SER A 62 7.11 -8.20 -19.15
C SER A 62 8.01 -9.13 -19.98
N GLN A 63 7.46 -10.26 -20.43
CA GLN A 63 8.14 -11.24 -21.28
C GLN A 63 7.94 -10.96 -22.78
N ASN A 64 7.30 -9.85 -23.16
CA ASN A 64 6.92 -9.51 -24.54
C ASN A 64 6.12 -10.62 -25.25
N GLN A 65 5.41 -11.47 -24.51
CA GLN A 65 4.55 -12.52 -25.09
C GLN A 65 3.18 -11.97 -25.51
N VAL A 66 2.80 -10.82 -24.96
CA VAL A 66 1.54 -10.12 -25.25
C VAL A 66 1.83 -8.64 -25.40
N ALA A 67 1.15 -7.98 -26.33
CA ALA A 67 1.12 -6.52 -26.41
C ALA A 67 -0.25 -6.00 -25.95
N LEU A 68 -0.30 -4.80 -25.37
CA LEU A 68 -1.54 -4.17 -24.90
C LEU A 68 -2.68 -4.15 -25.95
N PRO A 69 -2.43 -3.84 -27.24
CA PRO A 69 -3.49 -3.84 -28.25
C PRO A 69 -4.10 -5.24 -28.51
N THR A 70 -3.32 -6.28 -28.24
CA THR A 70 -3.68 -7.69 -28.46
C THR A 70 -4.11 -8.41 -27.18
N LEU A 71 -4.12 -7.69 -26.05
CA LEU A 71 -4.33 -8.29 -24.73
C LEU A 71 -5.68 -9.00 -24.65
N ALA A 72 -6.75 -8.37 -25.16
CA ALA A 72 -8.10 -8.92 -25.15
C ALA A 72 -8.20 -10.25 -25.93
N GLN A 73 -7.51 -10.36 -27.08
CA GLN A 73 -7.53 -11.58 -27.91
C GLN A 73 -6.63 -12.68 -27.34
N SER A 74 -5.57 -12.31 -26.63
CA SER A 74 -4.61 -13.27 -26.07
C SER A 74 -5.08 -13.91 -24.76
N LEU A 75 -5.98 -13.24 -24.03
CA LEU A 75 -6.38 -13.64 -22.68
C LEU A 75 -6.96 -15.07 -22.57
N PRO A 76 -7.80 -15.55 -23.52
CA PRO A 76 -8.33 -16.92 -23.49
C PRO A 76 -7.24 -18.00 -23.45
N TYR A 77 -6.06 -17.75 -24.01
CA TYR A 77 -4.95 -18.70 -24.01
C TYR A 77 -4.28 -18.85 -22.63
N TYR A 78 -4.45 -17.86 -21.74
CA TYR A 78 -3.84 -17.85 -20.40
C TYR A 78 -4.80 -18.27 -19.29
N VAL A 79 -6.04 -18.65 -19.62
CA VAL A 79 -7.07 -19.01 -18.64
C VAL A 79 -6.60 -20.12 -17.69
N GLN A 80 -5.91 -21.14 -18.20
CA GLN A 80 -5.40 -22.24 -17.35
C GLN A 80 -4.32 -21.77 -16.37
N GLU A 81 -3.40 -20.92 -16.82
CA GLU A 81 -2.37 -20.33 -15.95
C GLU A 81 -3.00 -19.45 -14.85
N ILE A 82 -4.03 -18.67 -15.20
CA ILE A 82 -4.79 -17.83 -14.26
C ILE A 82 -5.48 -18.70 -13.21
N ILE A 83 -6.15 -19.79 -13.61
CA ILE A 83 -6.80 -20.72 -12.68
C ILE A 83 -5.77 -21.33 -11.73
N GLN A 84 -4.62 -21.77 -12.23
CA GLN A 84 -3.54 -22.33 -11.40
C GLN A 84 -2.97 -21.28 -10.42
N ALA A 85 -2.69 -20.07 -10.91
CA ALA A 85 -2.15 -18.98 -10.09
C ALA A 85 -3.13 -18.43 -9.06
N SER A 86 -4.43 -18.64 -9.24
CA SER A 86 -5.47 -18.21 -8.29
C SER A 86 -5.46 -18.99 -6.97
N GLY A 87 -4.88 -20.19 -6.94
CA GLY A 87 -4.94 -21.05 -5.77
C GLY A 87 -6.35 -21.57 -5.46
N ALA A 88 -7.32 -21.47 -6.38
CA ALA A 88 -8.69 -21.94 -6.18
C ALA A 88 -8.77 -23.40 -5.70
N ALA A 89 -7.91 -24.27 -6.24
CA ALA A 89 -7.81 -25.67 -5.81
C ALA A 89 -7.43 -25.83 -4.33
N GLN A 90 -6.58 -24.94 -3.80
CA GLN A 90 -6.18 -24.94 -2.38
C GLN A 90 -7.33 -24.50 -1.46
N MET A 91 -8.30 -23.75 -1.99
CA MET A 91 -9.53 -23.37 -1.31
C MET A 91 -10.65 -24.43 -1.44
N GLY A 92 -10.36 -25.60 -2.02
CA GLY A 92 -11.36 -26.64 -2.27
C GLY A 92 -12.34 -26.29 -3.39
N ALA A 93 -12.01 -25.30 -4.23
CA ALA A 93 -12.82 -24.89 -5.37
C ALA A 93 -12.24 -25.41 -6.69
N GLN A 94 -13.09 -26.00 -7.51
CA GLN A 94 -12.77 -26.38 -8.88
C GLN A 94 -13.40 -25.36 -9.84
N ILE A 95 -12.56 -24.59 -10.54
CA ILE A 95 -13.01 -23.68 -11.60
C ILE A 95 -13.25 -24.49 -12.87
N GLY A 96 -14.46 -24.42 -13.44
CA GLY A 96 -14.82 -25.13 -14.66
C GLY A 96 -14.52 -24.29 -15.91
N GLN A 97 -15.31 -23.24 -16.11
CA GLN A 97 -15.19 -22.33 -17.25
C GLN A 97 -14.86 -20.93 -16.74
N LEU A 98 -13.87 -20.27 -17.33
CA LEU A 98 -13.50 -18.90 -17.02
C LEU A 98 -13.48 -18.11 -18.33
N GLN A 99 -14.42 -17.18 -18.47
CA GLN A 99 -14.50 -16.26 -19.60
C GLN A 99 -14.11 -14.87 -19.12
N LEU A 100 -13.14 -14.26 -19.79
CA LEU A 100 -12.55 -12.99 -19.39
C LEU A 100 -12.42 -12.09 -20.62
N ALA A 101 -12.75 -10.82 -20.44
CA ALA A 101 -12.54 -9.74 -21.38
C ALA A 101 -11.79 -8.61 -20.67
N VAL A 102 -10.76 -8.08 -21.33
CA VAL A 102 -10.03 -6.91 -20.83
C VAL A 102 -10.49 -5.67 -21.60
N GLN A 103 -10.86 -4.64 -20.86
CA GLN A 103 -11.06 -3.30 -21.39
C GLN A 103 -9.88 -2.44 -20.95
N VAL A 104 -9.04 -2.09 -21.91
CA VAL A 104 -7.95 -1.14 -21.71
C VAL A 104 -8.54 0.25 -21.89
N ALA A 105 -8.44 1.11 -20.86
CA ALA A 105 -8.85 2.50 -21.01
C ALA A 105 -7.92 3.14 -22.04
N GLN A 106 -8.48 3.53 -23.19
CA GLN A 106 -7.70 4.29 -24.18
C GLN A 106 -7.16 5.54 -23.48
N PRO A 107 -5.85 5.81 -23.55
CA PRO A 107 -5.32 7.06 -23.06
C PRO A 107 -6.10 8.16 -23.78
N GLN A 108 -6.76 9.04 -23.02
CA GLN A 108 -7.44 10.19 -23.61
C GLN A 108 -6.38 10.94 -24.40
N MET A 109 -6.46 10.84 -25.74
CA MET A 109 -5.62 11.64 -26.61
C MET A 109 -5.82 13.08 -26.17
N ALA A 110 -4.72 13.76 -25.82
CA ALA A 110 -4.75 15.16 -25.44
C ALA A 110 -5.60 15.88 -26.51
N GLN A 111 -6.72 16.47 -26.06
CA GLN A 111 -7.62 17.17 -26.96
C GLN A 111 -6.77 18.15 -27.78
N PRO A 112 -6.90 18.17 -29.12
CA PRO A 112 -6.19 19.16 -29.93
C PRO A 112 -6.55 20.52 -29.37
N TYR A 113 -5.55 21.24 -28.89
CA TYR A 113 -5.70 22.57 -28.31
C TYR A 113 -6.43 23.44 -29.34
N GLN A 114 -7.72 23.72 -29.12
CA GLN A 114 -8.51 24.61 -29.96
C GLN A 114 -8.30 26.09 -29.60
N GLY A 115 -7.29 26.41 -28.79
CA GLY A 115 -6.93 27.80 -28.56
C GLY A 115 -6.21 28.38 -29.78
N GLN A 116 -6.45 29.66 -30.05
CA GLN A 116 -5.65 30.43 -31.00
C GLN A 116 -4.16 30.19 -30.72
N LEU A 117 -3.41 29.88 -31.77
CA LEU A 117 -1.95 29.80 -31.71
C LEU A 117 -1.43 31.04 -30.96
N PRO A 118 -0.57 30.87 -29.94
CA PRO A 118 0.03 32.02 -29.28
C PRO A 118 0.69 32.91 -30.34
N PRO A 119 0.65 34.25 -30.17
CA PRO A 119 1.29 35.17 -31.11
C PRO A 119 2.73 34.74 -31.34
N ASP A 120 3.18 34.81 -32.60
CA ASP A 120 4.57 34.52 -32.98
C ASP A 120 5.53 35.13 -31.93
N PRO A 121 6.53 34.37 -31.44
CA PRO A 121 7.47 34.84 -30.44
C PRO A 121 8.12 36.19 -30.78
N TYR A 122 8.24 36.53 -32.07
CA TYR A 122 8.71 37.82 -32.53
C TYR A 122 7.76 38.97 -32.16
N THR A 123 6.45 38.77 -32.34
CA THR A 123 5.41 39.76 -31.99
C THR A 123 5.33 39.95 -30.47
N GLN A 124 5.52 38.88 -29.70
CA GLN A 124 5.62 38.99 -28.24
C GLN A 124 6.84 39.80 -27.78
N ALA A 125 8.01 39.60 -28.41
CA ALA A 125 9.21 40.36 -28.09
C ALA A 125 9.05 41.85 -28.43
N GLN A 126 8.40 42.17 -29.55
CA GLN A 126 8.18 43.54 -29.98
C GLN A 126 7.22 44.29 -29.04
N ASN A 127 6.11 43.65 -28.65
CA ASN A 127 5.17 44.21 -27.68
C ASN A 127 5.82 44.42 -26.31
N ARG A 128 6.70 43.50 -25.88
CA ARG A 128 7.41 43.62 -24.61
C ARG A 128 8.43 44.76 -24.62
N MET A 129 9.12 44.99 -25.74
CA MET A 129 10.00 46.15 -25.89
C MET A 129 9.25 47.48 -25.88
N GLN A 130 8.07 47.55 -26.52
CA GLN A 130 7.26 48.78 -26.50
C GLN A 130 6.74 49.10 -25.08
N GLN A 131 6.38 48.10 -24.30
CA GLN A 131 5.97 48.29 -22.90
C GLN A 131 7.13 48.78 -22.03
N ILE A 132 8.33 48.17 -22.15
CA ILE A 132 9.52 48.59 -21.40
C ILE A 132 9.94 50.03 -21.77
N ALA A 133 9.79 50.40 -23.04
CA ALA A 133 10.08 51.77 -23.49
C ALA A 133 9.09 52.78 -22.91
N GLN A 134 7.80 52.45 -22.82
CA GLN A 134 6.79 53.31 -22.18
C GLN A 134 7.00 53.41 -20.66
N GLU A 135 7.37 52.32 -19.98
CA GLU A 135 7.62 52.31 -18.54
C GLU A 135 8.84 53.15 -18.12
N ARG A 136 9.85 53.32 -19.00
CA ARG A 136 11.04 54.14 -18.71
C ARG A 136 10.88 55.63 -18.97
N LEU A 137 9.81 56.04 -19.64
CA LEU A 137 9.57 57.45 -20.01
C LEU A 137 8.61 58.17 -19.05
N ASP A 138 8.04 57.49 -18.05
CA ASP A 138 7.16 58.10 -17.06
C ASP A 138 7.93 58.54 -15.80
N PRO A 139 8.16 59.84 -15.58
CA PRO A 139 8.93 60.36 -14.45
C PRO A 139 8.23 60.21 -13.09
N SER A 140 7.00 59.69 -13.04
CA SER A 140 6.29 59.39 -11.80
C SER A 140 6.69 58.07 -11.11
N ASN A 141 7.54 57.25 -11.76
CA ASN A 141 7.85 55.89 -11.32
C ASN A 141 9.08 55.75 -10.38
N TYR A 142 9.62 56.85 -9.85
CA TYR A 142 10.75 56.83 -8.90
C TYR A 142 10.32 56.77 -7.42
N GLU A 143 9.05 56.45 -7.10
CA GLU A 143 8.65 56.10 -5.73
C GLU A 143 9.02 54.65 -5.41
N VAL A 144 10.15 54.45 -4.72
CA VAL A 144 10.56 53.12 -4.24
C VAL A 144 9.69 52.72 -3.05
N LYS A 145 8.57 52.05 -3.31
CA LYS A 145 7.74 51.40 -2.28
C LYS A 145 8.28 50.00 -2.01
N ALA A 146 8.98 49.82 -0.90
CA ALA A 146 9.39 48.50 -0.45
C ALA A 146 8.20 47.82 0.25
N GLN A 147 7.71 46.73 -0.34
CA GLN A 147 6.72 45.86 0.29
C GLN A 147 7.38 44.54 0.65
N ILE A 148 7.49 44.25 1.94
CA ILE A 148 8.09 43.02 2.45
C ILE A 148 6.96 42.17 3.05
N ASN A 149 6.82 40.93 2.56
CA ASN A 149 5.84 39.97 3.09
C ASN A 149 6.58 38.99 4.00
N ILE A 150 6.24 38.98 5.30
CA ILE A 150 6.81 38.02 6.26
C ILE A 150 5.64 37.33 6.97
N GLY A 151 5.55 36.00 6.86
CA GLY A 151 4.54 35.21 7.57
C GLY A 151 3.07 35.55 7.23
N GLY A 152 2.79 36.08 6.04
CA GLY A 152 1.44 36.49 5.63
C GLY A 152 1.02 37.91 6.04
N PHE A 153 1.92 38.70 6.63
CA PHE A 153 1.73 40.12 6.89
C PHE A 153 2.42 40.96 5.82
N LYS A 154 1.72 41.98 5.30
CA LYS A 154 2.25 42.92 4.29
C LYS A 154 2.80 44.16 4.99
N LEU A 155 4.11 44.29 5.08
CA LEU A 155 4.78 45.49 5.61
C LEU A 155 5.09 46.43 4.45
N LYS A 156 4.47 47.61 4.45
CA LYS A 156 4.76 48.68 3.48
C LYS A 156 5.59 49.75 4.16
N ALA A 157 6.77 50.03 3.61
CA ALA A 157 7.60 51.16 4.00
C ALA A 157 7.65 52.15 2.83
N SER A 158 7.33 53.42 3.11
CA SER A 158 7.47 54.53 2.18
C SER A 158 8.28 55.63 2.86
N THR A 159 9.17 56.25 2.10
CA THR A 159 10.08 57.32 2.55
C THR A 159 9.36 58.56 3.10
N ASP A 160 8.09 58.74 2.74
CA ASP A 160 7.40 60.02 2.92
C ASP A 160 6.38 59.97 4.06
N LYS A 161 5.98 58.76 4.48
CA LYS A 161 4.91 58.54 5.48
C LYS A 161 5.30 57.62 6.64
N GLY A 162 6.54 57.15 6.70
CA GLY A 162 7.01 56.26 7.76
C GLY A 162 6.40 54.85 7.70
N PHE A 163 6.55 54.09 8.79
CA PHE A 163 6.07 52.71 8.90
C PHE A 163 4.58 52.68 9.22
N ASP A 164 3.77 52.04 8.38
CA ASP A 164 2.31 52.03 8.50
C ASP A 164 1.84 51.08 9.63
N SER A 165 1.86 51.59 10.86
CA SER A 165 1.44 50.85 12.06
C SER A 165 -0.09 50.71 12.17
N ALA A 166 -0.86 51.58 11.53
CA ALA A 166 -2.33 51.52 11.52
C ALA A 166 -2.83 50.37 10.65
N GLY A 167 -2.25 50.19 9.45
CA GLY A 167 -2.57 49.07 8.56
C GLY A 167 -2.17 47.70 9.12
N LEU A 168 -1.21 47.64 10.06
CA LEU A 168 -0.83 46.42 10.77
C LEU A 168 -1.86 46.04 11.85
N ALA A 169 -2.37 47.03 12.60
CA ALA A 169 -3.35 46.82 13.65
C ALA A 169 -4.69 46.29 13.09
N ASP A 170 -5.13 46.81 11.94
CA ASP A 170 -6.36 46.34 11.29
C ASP A 170 -6.20 44.92 10.70
N GLN A 171 -5.03 44.56 10.16
CA GLN A 171 -4.76 43.19 9.68
C GLN A 171 -4.70 42.15 10.81
N VAL A 172 -4.18 42.53 11.98
CA VAL A 172 -4.19 41.65 13.17
C VAL A 172 -5.61 41.50 13.72
N LYS A 173 -6.42 42.56 13.70
CA LYS A 173 -7.80 42.55 14.21
C LYS A 173 -8.75 41.73 13.33
N ASP A 174 -8.55 41.74 12.01
CA ASP A 174 -9.33 40.91 11.08
C ASP A 174 -8.94 39.43 11.12
N LYS A 175 -7.65 39.10 11.33
CA LYS A 175 -7.25 37.69 11.52
C LYS A 175 -7.70 37.09 12.85
N ALA A 176 -7.71 37.87 13.93
CA ALA A 176 -8.16 37.39 15.25
C ALA A 176 -9.66 37.01 15.28
N LYS A 177 -10.51 37.66 14.47
CA LYS A 177 -11.95 37.31 14.41
C LYS A 177 -12.22 36.03 13.62
N THR A 178 -11.38 35.69 12.64
CA THR A 178 -11.54 34.46 11.86
C THR A 178 -10.97 33.22 12.57
N GLU A 179 -9.94 33.37 13.41
CA GLU A 179 -9.36 32.26 14.17
C GLU A 179 -10.25 31.74 15.31
N ILE A 180 -11.06 32.60 15.95
CA ILE A 180 -11.96 32.20 17.05
C ILE A 180 -13.08 31.25 16.57
N ILE A 181 -13.57 31.44 15.35
CA ILE A 181 -14.61 30.58 14.74
C ILE A 181 -14.02 29.19 14.40
N TRP A 182 -12.75 29.14 13.98
CA TRP A 182 -12.05 27.89 13.69
C TRP A 182 -11.70 27.08 14.95
N TRP A 183 -11.35 27.75 16.06
CA TRP A 183 -11.20 27.10 17.35
C TRP A 183 -12.51 26.50 17.89
N GLY A 184 -13.64 27.20 17.69
CA GLY A 184 -14.96 26.69 18.07
C GLY A 184 -15.35 25.40 17.32
N ILE A 185 -15.08 25.34 16.01
CA ILE A 185 -15.31 24.13 15.21
C ILE A 185 -14.35 23.01 15.62
N GLY A 186 -13.07 23.33 15.88
CA GLY A 186 -12.07 22.36 16.34
C GLY A 186 -12.44 21.70 17.67
N CYS A 187 -12.90 22.49 18.65
CA CYS A 187 -13.38 21.96 19.93
C CYS A 187 -14.64 21.11 19.78
N PHE A 188 -15.56 21.48 18.87
CA PHE A 188 -16.76 20.70 18.61
C PHE A 188 -16.46 19.32 17.99
N VAL A 189 -15.52 19.25 17.05
CA VAL A 189 -15.06 17.96 16.49
C VAL A 189 -14.38 17.11 17.55
N LEU A 190 -13.50 17.70 18.37
CA LEU A 190 -12.87 16.98 19.50
C LEU A 190 -13.91 16.46 20.49
N PHE A 191 -14.94 17.24 20.79
CA PHE A 191 -16.04 16.81 21.65
C PHE A 191 -16.79 15.61 21.07
N ILE A 192 -17.11 15.61 19.77
CA ILE A 192 -17.75 14.46 19.10
C ILE A 192 -16.84 13.23 19.14
N VAL A 193 -15.52 13.37 18.92
CA VAL A 193 -14.59 12.24 19.01
C VAL A 193 -14.54 11.68 20.43
N VAL A 194 -14.45 12.54 21.44
CA VAL A 194 -14.41 12.10 22.85
C VAL A 194 -15.71 11.41 23.26
N VAL A 195 -16.87 11.96 22.88
CA VAL A 195 -18.18 11.32 23.14
C VAL A 195 -18.31 10.01 22.37
N GLY A 196 -17.84 9.96 21.12
CA GLY A 196 -17.80 8.74 20.31
C GLY A 196 -16.93 7.66 20.94
N LEU A 197 -15.72 7.99 21.39
CA LEU A 197 -14.80 7.08 22.08
C LEU A 197 -15.33 6.64 23.44
N ALA A 198 -15.95 7.53 24.21
CA ALA A 198 -16.59 7.18 25.48
C ALA A 198 -17.79 6.24 25.26
N GLY A 199 -18.59 6.49 24.23
CA GLY A 199 -19.70 5.61 23.83
C GLY A 199 -19.21 4.23 23.37
N LEU A 200 -18.14 4.19 22.58
CA LEU A 200 -17.51 2.93 22.14
C LEU A 200 -16.89 2.17 23.31
N GLY A 201 -16.21 2.88 24.23
CA GLY A 201 -15.65 2.30 25.45
C GLY A 201 -16.74 1.72 26.36
N TRP A 202 -17.87 2.41 26.53
CA TRP A 202 -19.02 1.90 27.27
C TRP A 202 -19.64 0.68 26.58
N TYR A 203 -19.78 0.70 25.26
CA TYR A 203 -20.31 -0.42 24.47
C TYR A 203 -19.43 -1.67 24.60
N VAL A 204 -18.11 -1.52 24.48
CA VAL A 204 -17.13 -2.61 24.66
C VAL A 204 -17.17 -3.14 26.10
N TYR A 205 -17.22 -2.26 27.10
CA TYR A 205 -17.31 -2.66 28.51
C TYR A 205 -18.61 -3.42 28.83
N ALA A 206 -19.75 -2.98 28.29
CA ALA A 206 -21.03 -3.67 28.43
C ALA A 206 -20.98 -5.07 27.76
N LYS A 207 -20.42 -5.17 26.55
CA LYS A 207 -20.24 -6.45 25.84
C LYS A 207 -19.25 -7.39 26.54
N PHE A 208 -18.20 -6.86 27.15
CA PHE A 208 -17.22 -7.66 27.90
C PHE A 208 -17.84 -8.26 29.17
N LYS A 209 -18.75 -7.53 29.83
CA LYS A 209 -19.44 -8.03 31.02
C LYS A 209 -20.51 -9.10 30.74
N GLU A 210 -21.05 -9.14 29.52
CA GLU A 210 -21.97 -10.18 29.06
C GLU A 210 -21.25 -11.46 28.56
N GLY A 211 -19.91 -11.43 28.45
CA GLY A 211 -19.11 -12.39 27.71
C GLY A 211 -18.37 -13.49 28.49
N GLU A 212 -18.72 -13.79 29.75
CA GLU A 212 -18.14 -14.95 30.48
C GLU A 212 -18.60 -16.32 29.95
N LYS A 213 -19.33 -16.38 28.82
CA LYS A 213 -19.65 -17.63 28.13
C LYS A 213 -19.39 -17.55 26.63
N LYS A 214 -18.37 -18.32 26.24
CA LYS A 214 -18.05 -18.86 24.90
C LYS A 214 -17.49 -17.84 23.90
N GLY A 215 -16.20 -18.01 23.63
CA GLY A 215 -15.45 -17.21 22.67
C GLY A 215 -15.82 -17.48 21.21
N ASN A 216 -15.45 -16.53 20.36
CA ASN A 216 -14.73 -16.72 19.10
C ASN A 216 -14.48 -15.33 18.48
N TRP A 217 -13.26 -15.13 17.97
CA TRP A 217 -12.85 -14.22 16.90
C TRP A 217 -13.45 -12.80 16.81
N ASP A 218 -12.60 -11.78 16.99
CA ASP A 218 -12.59 -10.62 16.08
C ASP A 218 -11.23 -9.91 16.03
N SER A 219 -10.66 -9.93 14.83
CA SER A 219 -9.38 -9.34 14.44
C SER A 219 -9.42 -7.82 14.54
N THR A 220 -8.65 -7.25 15.47
CA THR A 220 -8.30 -5.83 15.47
C THR A 220 -6.85 -5.65 15.02
N SER A 221 -6.65 -4.67 14.14
CA SER A 221 -5.39 -4.29 13.51
C SER A 221 -4.25 -4.21 14.54
N ALA A 222 -3.33 -5.17 14.48
CA ALA A 222 -2.19 -5.22 15.37
C ALA A 222 -1.28 -4.02 15.11
N GLU A 223 -1.22 -3.10 16.07
CA GLU A 223 -0.14 -2.15 16.16
C GLU A 223 1.20 -2.90 16.20
N PRO A 224 2.25 -2.40 15.53
CA PRO A 224 3.58 -2.99 15.59
C PRO A 224 4.16 -2.73 16.99
N GLY A 225 3.86 -3.59 17.97
CA GLY A 225 4.22 -3.28 19.36
C GLY A 225 4.33 -4.41 20.37
N LYS A 226 3.59 -5.52 20.27
CA LYS A 226 3.63 -6.55 21.31
C LYS A 226 3.53 -7.97 20.78
N ALA A 227 4.65 -8.47 20.25
CA ALA A 227 4.83 -9.91 19.99
C ALA A 227 4.93 -10.75 21.29
N GLU A 228 4.93 -10.12 22.48
CA GLU A 228 5.04 -10.81 23.77
C GLU A 228 3.74 -11.48 24.23
N ASP A 229 2.59 -10.99 23.75
CA ASP A 229 1.25 -11.53 24.07
C ASP A 229 0.75 -12.54 23.01
N ALA A 230 1.62 -12.99 22.10
CA ALA A 230 1.26 -13.89 21.01
C ALA A 230 0.89 -15.30 21.53
N GLU A 231 -0.11 -15.91 20.89
CA GLU A 231 -0.55 -17.26 21.21
C GLU A 231 0.59 -18.26 20.93
N GLU A 232 0.95 -19.05 21.95
CA GLU A 232 2.00 -20.05 21.82
C GLU A 232 1.48 -21.21 20.95
N LYS A 233 2.00 -21.31 19.73
CA LYS A 233 1.62 -22.36 18.79
C LYS A 233 2.67 -23.46 18.82
N LYS A 234 2.22 -24.69 19.08
CA LYS A 234 3.09 -25.88 19.04
C LYS A 234 3.40 -26.25 17.59
N TRP A 235 4.61 -25.92 17.13
CA TRP A 235 5.21 -26.46 15.91
C TRP A 235 6.22 -27.54 16.29
N ASP A 236 6.27 -28.65 15.55
CA ASP A 236 7.10 -29.81 15.89
C ASP A 236 8.43 -29.87 15.12
N GLY A 237 8.67 -28.94 14.19
CA GLY A 237 9.89 -28.89 13.38
C GLY A 237 10.00 -29.95 12.28
N LYS A 238 8.98 -30.80 12.09
CA LYS A 238 9.03 -31.90 11.11
C LYS A 238 8.54 -31.52 9.72
N THR A 239 7.68 -30.52 9.63
CA THR A 239 7.15 -29.98 8.38
C THR A 239 7.36 -28.47 8.32
N PRO A 240 7.42 -27.89 7.10
CA PRO A 240 7.44 -26.44 6.93
C PRO A 240 6.31 -25.75 7.69
N PHE A 241 6.64 -24.68 8.41
CA PHE A 241 5.67 -23.84 9.10
C PHE A 241 5.33 -22.62 8.23
N THR A 242 4.05 -22.27 8.17
CA THR A 242 3.55 -21.08 7.47
C THR A 242 2.80 -20.18 8.44
N CYS A 243 3.20 -18.92 8.51
CA CYS A 243 2.50 -17.85 9.22
C CYS A 243 1.77 -16.94 8.23
N GLY A 244 0.45 -16.84 8.36
CA GLY A 244 -0.45 -16.15 7.44
C GLY A 244 -0.67 -14.68 7.75
N ALA A 245 -1.53 -14.04 6.97
CA ALA A 245 -1.88 -12.63 7.16
C ALA A 245 -2.61 -12.41 8.49
N GLY A 246 -2.13 -11.46 9.30
CA GLY A 246 -2.72 -11.09 10.59
C GLY A 246 -2.39 -12.01 11.76
N ASP A 247 -1.64 -13.09 11.52
CA ASP A 247 -1.24 -14.02 12.56
C ASP A 247 -0.18 -13.40 13.50
N ASN A 248 -0.36 -13.56 14.80
CA ASN A 248 0.63 -13.25 15.83
C ASN A 248 1.00 -14.55 16.54
N VAL A 249 2.15 -15.14 16.19
CA VAL A 249 2.52 -16.49 16.63
C VAL A 249 3.82 -16.45 17.42
N LYS A 250 3.83 -17.19 18.54
CA LYS A 250 5.04 -17.49 19.29
C LYS A 250 5.37 -18.98 19.21
N ILE A 251 6.62 -19.31 18.89
CA ILE A 251 7.14 -20.68 18.87
C ILE A 251 8.39 -20.72 19.75
N LYS A 252 8.46 -21.72 20.63
CA LYS A 252 9.57 -21.85 21.58
C LYS A 252 10.18 -23.25 21.62
N GLY A 253 11.50 -23.33 21.69
CA GLY A 253 12.23 -24.56 22.01
C GLY A 253 12.13 -25.67 20.96
N VAL A 254 11.91 -25.31 19.69
CA VAL A 254 11.72 -26.28 18.60
C VAL A 254 13.05 -26.57 17.91
N LYS A 255 13.31 -27.86 17.65
CA LYS A 255 14.41 -28.30 16.80
C LYS A 255 13.85 -28.83 15.48
N ALA A 256 14.14 -28.13 14.38
CA ALA A 256 13.65 -28.45 13.05
C ALA A 256 14.80 -28.85 12.12
N GLU A 257 14.70 -30.03 11.52
CA GLU A 257 15.67 -30.53 10.54
C GLU A 257 14.95 -30.97 9.27
N LEU A 258 14.98 -30.10 8.25
CA LEU A 258 14.31 -30.31 6.99
C LEU A 258 15.35 -30.49 5.88
N LYS A 259 15.27 -31.61 5.16
CA LYS A 259 16.21 -31.92 4.07
C LYS A 259 15.94 -31.13 2.78
N SER A 260 14.75 -30.55 2.66
CA SER A 260 14.30 -29.83 1.46
C SER A 260 13.37 -28.67 1.82
N GLY A 261 13.34 -27.64 0.99
CA GLY A 261 12.41 -26.52 1.10
C GLY A 261 12.78 -25.46 2.15
N THR A 262 11.79 -24.66 2.51
CA THR A 262 11.88 -23.60 3.51
C THR A 262 11.32 -24.08 4.83
N ALA A 263 12.02 -23.87 5.95
CA ALA A 263 11.50 -24.27 7.26
C ALA A 263 10.38 -23.39 7.77
N ILE A 264 10.53 -22.07 7.67
CA ILE A 264 9.53 -21.11 8.13
C ILE A 264 9.23 -20.11 7.02
N THR A 265 7.96 -19.99 6.64
CA THR A 265 7.45 -19.00 5.69
C THR A 265 6.52 -18.04 6.41
N ALA A 266 6.91 -16.77 6.53
CA ALA A 266 6.07 -15.71 7.08
C ALA A 266 5.60 -14.78 5.96
N GLY A 267 4.29 -14.67 5.76
CA GLY A 267 3.69 -13.89 4.68
C GLY A 267 2.91 -12.66 5.17
N ALA A 268 2.54 -11.80 4.20
CA ALA A 268 1.68 -10.65 4.41
C ALA A 268 2.12 -9.77 5.59
N ASN A 269 1.35 -9.69 6.67
CA ASN A 269 1.63 -8.88 7.87
C ASN A 269 1.75 -9.75 9.14
N CYS A 270 2.17 -11.01 9.01
CA CYS A 270 2.43 -11.91 10.14
C CYS A 270 3.46 -11.28 11.12
N GLN A 271 3.23 -11.43 12.43
CA GLN A 271 4.24 -11.22 13.46
C GLN A 271 4.61 -12.57 14.09
N LEU A 272 5.86 -13.01 13.88
CA LEU A 272 6.36 -14.29 14.35
C LEU A 272 7.52 -14.09 15.33
N LEU A 273 7.38 -14.63 16.54
CA LEU A 273 8.42 -14.68 17.55
C LEU A 273 8.92 -16.12 17.74
N LEU A 274 10.19 -16.35 17.45
CA LEU A 274 10.88 -17.62 17.62
C LEU A 274 11.84 -17.50 18.81
N GLU A 275 11.61 -18.27 19.87
CA GLU A 275 12.48 -18.31 21.06
C GLU A 275 13.20 -19.65 21.17
N ASP A 276 14.53 -19.64 21.25
CA ASP A 276 15.36 -20.84 21.45
C ASP A 276 15.09 -21.94 20.42
N VAL A 277 14.97 -21.56 19.14
CA VAL A 277 14.67 -22.47 18.03
C VAL A 277 15.95 -22.83 17.27
N ASP A 278 16.15 -24.12 17.00
CA ASP A 278 17.25 -24.65 16.19
C ASP A 278 16.72 -25.15 14.84
N ILE A 279 17.05 -24.43 13.76
CA ILE A 279 16.56 -24.70 12.40
C ILE A 279 17.73 -25.12 11.52
N THR A 280 17.60 -26.25 10.83
CA THR A 280 18.48 -26.67 9.73
C THR A 280 17.64 -27.01 8.50
N ALA A 281 17.80 -26.25 7.42
CA ALA A 281 17.07 -26.42 6.17
C ALA A 281 17.85 -25.84 4.97
N PRO A 282 17.44 -26.08 3.71
CA PRO A 282 17.97 -25.32 2.58
C PRO A 282 17.70 -23.82 2.73
N ILE A 283 16.46 -23.44 3.05
CA ILE A 283 16.09 -22.07 3.41
C ILE A 283 15.58 -22.06 4.86
N GLY A 284 16.28 -21.38 5.76
CA GLY A 284 15.89 -21.31 7.18
C GLY A 284 14.57 -20.55 7.37
N ILE A 285 14.59 -19.25 7.11
CA ILE A 285 13.42 -18.37 7.27
C ILE A 285 13.19 -17.58 5.98
N SER A 286 11.95 -17.57 5.48
CA SER A 286 11.51 -16.75 4.35
C SER A 286 10.39 -15.81 4.78
N ALA A 287 10.65 -14.51 4.80
CA ALA A 287 9.68 -13.47 5.11
C ALA A 287 9.30 -12.68 3.84
N LEU A 288 7.99 -12.53 3.59
CA LEU A 288 7.41 -11.87 2.42
C LEU A 288 6.46 -10.74 2.85
N GLY A 289 6.18 -9.79 1.96
CA GLY A 289 5.21 -8.72 2.22
C GLY A 289 5.75 -7.72 3.25
N SER A 290 5.04 -7.57 4.36
CA SER A 290 5.38 -6.72 5.52
C SER A 290 5.51 -7.54 6.81
N ALA A 291 5.82 -8.84 6.69
CA ALA A 291 5.93 -9.73 7.85
C ALA A 291 7.11 -9.33 8.74
N VAL A 292 6.94 -9.49 10.06
CA VAL A 292 7.96 -9.21 11.08
C VAL A 292 8.31 -10.51 11.80
N VAL A 293 9.54 -10.98 11.62
CA VAL A 293 10.06 -12.18 12.28
C VAL A 293 11.14 -11.77 13.26
N THR A 294 10.98 -12.14 14.53
CA THR A 294 11.99 -11.95 15.58
C THR A 294 12.47 -13.31 16.06
N VAL A 295 13.77 -13.54 16.02
CA VAL A 295 14.41 -14.76 16.49
C VAL A 295 15.27 -14.41 17.69
N LYS A 296 14.98 -15.01 18.84
CA LYS A 296 15.68 -14.82 20.11
C LYS A 296 16.33 -16.15 20.51
N GLY A 297 17.66 -16.20 20.56
CA GLY A 297 18.39 -17.43 20.89
C GLY A 297 18.38 -18.48 19.76
N GLY A 298 18.88 -19.68 20.07
CA GLY A 298 18.91 -20.82 19.15
C GLY A 298 19.88 -20.68 17.96
N SER A 299 19.61 -21.41 16.88
CA SER A 299 20.43 -21.42 15.66
C SER A 299 19.59 -21.52 14.38
N VAL A 300 20.02 -20.86 13.32
CA VAL A 300 19.41 -20.95 11.99
C VAL A 300 20.49 -21.27 10.96
N ASN A 301 20.47 -22.49 10.44
CA ASN A 301 21.39 -23.01 9.45
C ASN A 301 20.68 -23.23 8.12
N GLY A 302 20.97 -22.37 7.14
CA GLY A 302 20.44 -22.42 5.79
C GLY A 302 21.51 -22.80 4.77
N LYS A 303 21.36 -23.93 4.08
CA LYS A 303 22.31 -24.34 3.02
C LYS A 303 22.36 -23.34 1.87
N ASP A 304 21.19 -22.90 1.42
CA ASP A 304 21.04 -21.92 0.33
C ASP A 304 20.92 -20.51 0.89
N ALA A 305 20.06 -20.33 1.90
CA ALA A 305 19.92 -19.08 2.65
C ALA A 305 19.44 -19.34 4.07
N ALA A 306 20.13 -18.78 5.07
CA ALA A 306 19.65 -18.81 6.45
C ALA A 306 18.39 -17.95 6.62
N ALA A 307 18.37 -16.80 5.95
CA ALA A 307 17.26 -15.86 5.99
C ALA A 307 17.04 -15.21 4.62
N LYS A 308 15.79 -15.15 4.17
CA LYS A 308 15.37 -14.46 2.96
C LYS A 308 14.22 -13.52 3.28
N ALA A 309 14.39 -12.24 3.02
CA ALA A 309 13.37 -11.21 3.24
C ALA A 309 13.07 -10.47 1.92
N LEU A 310 11.79 -10.33 1.58
CA LEU A 310 11.31 -9.71 0.35
C LEU A 310 10.24 -8.66 0.66
N GLY A 311 10.17 -7.59 -0.15
CA GLY A 311 9.15 -6.56 -0.01
C GLY A 311 9.52 -5.55 1.08
N GLY A 312 8.67 -5.38 2.09
CA GLY A 312 8.91 -4.59 3.30
C GLY A 312 9.10 -5.44 4.56
N ALA A 313 9.36 -6.74 4.41
CA ALA A 313 9.51 -7.66 5.53
C ALA A 313 10.74 -7.35 6.39
N LYS A 314 10.64 -7.64 7.69
CA LYS A 314 11.73 -7.46 8.66
C LYS A 314 12.05 -8.76 9.38
N ILE A 315 13.32 -9.17 9.38
CA ILE A 315 13.81 -10.30 10.18
C ILE A 315 14.87 -9.77 11.15
N THR A 316 14.71 -10.05 12.45
CA THR A 316 15.66 -9.63 13.49
C THR A 316 16.18 -10.84 14.24
N PHE A 317 17.50 -11.00 14.31
CA PHE A 317 18.18 -12.03 15.07
C PHE A 317 18.82 -11.43 16.33
N SER A 318 18.50 -11.98 17.50
CA SER A 318 19.03 -11.55 18.79
C SER A 318 19.54 -12.76 19.58
N GLY A 319 20.85 -12.86 19.77
CA GLY A 319 21.48 -14.02 20.41
C GLY A 319 21.35 -15.33 19.62
N THR A 320 20.89 -15.28 18.36
CA THR A 320 20.76 -16.45 17.47
C THR A 320 22.04 -16.66 16.67
N LYS A 321 22.50 -17.92 16.58
CA LYS A 321 23.60 -18.28 15.68
C LYS A 321 23.08 -18.47 14.25
N VAL A 322 23.45 -17.57 13.34
CA VAL A 322 23.04 -17.66 11.92
C VAL A 322 24.18 -18.24 11.08
N THR A 323 23.92 -19.32 10.35
CA THR A 323 24.88 -19.96 9.42
C THR A 323 24.24 -20.09 8.04
N GLY A 324 24.80 -19.40 7.05
CA GLY A 324 24.26 -19.37 5.68
C GLY A 324 24.01 -17.93 5.19
N LYS A 325 23.58 -17.80 3.94
CA LYS A 325 23.38 -16.49 3.30
C LYS A 325 22.18 -15.75 3.89
N LYS A 326 22.29 -14.42 4.01
CA LYS A 326 21.19 -13.51 4.35
C LYS A 326 20.83 -12.69 3.11
N ASP A 327 19.64 -12.91 2.55
CA ASP A 327 19.18 -12.25 1.33
C ASP A 327 18.01 -11.30 1.64
N ALA A 328 18.27 -9.99 1.56
CA ALA A 328 17.22 -8.97 1.63
C ALA A 328 17.07 -8.31 0.26
N LEU A 329 15.84 -8.26 -0.26
CA LEU A 329 15.51 -7.66 -1.56
C LEU A 329 14.29 -6.74 -1.44
N GLY A 330 14.32 -5.63 -2.18
CA GLY A 330 13.33 -4.55 -2.07
C GLY A 330 13.61 -3.65 -0.85
N GLY A 331 12.56 -3.24 -0.15
CA GLY A 331 12.63 -2.47 1.10
C GLY A 331 12.81 -3.33 2.37
N ALA A 332 13.11 -4.63 2.22
CA ALA A 332 13.20 -5.58 3.31
C ALA A 332 14.46 -5.36 4.15
N LYS A 333 14.40 -5.73 5.44
CA LYS A 333 15.52 -5.56 6.38
C LYS A 333 15.81 -6.87 7.12
N ILE A 334 17.08 -7.23 7.21
CA ILE A 334 17.57 -8.34 8.05
C ILE A 334 18.61 -7.76 9.00
N GLU A 335 18.33 -7.83 10.30
CA GLU A 335 19.18 -7.29 11.37
C GLU A 335 19.70 -8.43 12.26
N GLY A 336 20.94 -8.32 12.74
CA GLY A 336 21.59 -9.31 13.61
C GLY A 336 22.81 -10.01 13.00
N PRO A 337 23.49 -10.87 13.79
CA PRO A 337 24.82 -11.42 13.52
C PRO A 337 24.90 -12.17 12.19
#